data_AF-A0A7C5ZHG4-F1
#
_entry.id   AF-A0A7C5ZHG4-F1
#
_cell.length_a   1.000
_cell.length_b   1.000
_cell.length_c   1.000
_cell.angle_alpha   90.00
_cell.angle_beta   90.00
_cell.angle_gamma   90.00
#
_symmetry.space_group_name_H-M   'P 1'
#
loop_
_entity.id
_entity.type
_entity.pdbx_description
1 polymer ?
#
loop_
_entity_poly.entity_id
_entity_poly.type
_entity_poly.pdbx_seq_one_letter_code
_entity_poly.pdbx_strand_id
1 'polypeptide(L)'
;MSNPTPSFSVNVDVTNPGQFFACCGLLELAHRLWPGAEGWFDFARDVFRLRVADSNATLRGLIDHLATCGLRGLTEAERSELAKLEHRKRDLRKSRQDLPKADEQRRTELGKQAREGRLIVGDFQLVLDWWQDDGTPATWAGKQEIHKIARAAQNGVKDSLRDGAPVEDLLNWHRVLRMPAEYASARGADKKVEPFYFDARRYAHPLDEGFSLDVQEAETDAHPATEFLCLIGLQRFRPRGGDSSKWSFEYCAWAHALGAQQAAAVATGLAALPGVRRFLFALRFRDDQKRYKAFDLASCLGVTT
;
A
#
# COMPACT_ATOMS: atom_id res chain seq x y z
N MET A 1 -13.25 -30.28 2.02
CA MET A 1 -11.93 -30.64 1.44
C MET A 1 -10.86 -30.08 2.37
N SER A 2 -9.81 -30.84 2.70
CA SER A 2 -8.69 -30.31 3.49
C SER A 2 -7.82 -29.42 2.61
N ASN A 3 -7.42 -28.25 3.12
CA ASN A 3 -6.46 -27.38 2.45
C ASN A 3 -5.09 -28.08 2.31
N PRO A 4 -4.32 -27.74 1.26
CA PRO A 4 -2.97 -28.26 1.11
C PRO A 4 -2.04 -27.79 2.24
N THR A 5 -0.93 -28.49 2.43
CA THR A 5 0.14 -28.05 3.34
C THR A 5 0.73 -26.73 2.84
N PRO A 6 0.80 -25.67 3.67
CA PRO A 6 1.37 -24.40 3.25
C PRO A 6 2.89 -24.47 3.12
N SER A 7 3.44 -23.70 2.18
CA SER A 7 4.89 -23.46 2.08
C SER A 7 5.35 -22.45 3.13
N PHE A 8 4.51 -21.43 3.41
CA PHE A 8 4.75 -20.46 4.47
C PHE A 8 3.44 -19.76 4.89
N SER A 9 3.49 -18.98 5.98
CA SER A 9 2.33 -18.30 6.55
C SER A 9 2.73 -16.97 7.18
N VAL A 10 1.77 -16.04 7.25
CA VAL A 10 1.92 -14.75 7.93
C VAL A 10 0.75 -14.52 8.88
N ASN A 11 1.01 -13.89 10.02
CA ASN A 11 -0.02 -13.47 10.96
C ASN A 11 -0.83 -12.32 10.35
N VAL A 12 -2.15 -12.39 10.47
CA VAL A 12 -3.08 -11.44 9.86
C VAL A 12 -4.32 -11.22 10.72
N ASP A 13 -4.67 -9.96 10.93
CA ASP A 13 -6.00 -9.54 11.35
C ASP A 13 -6.84 -9.24 10.11
N VAL A 14 -7.75 -10.15 9.76
CA VAL A 14 -8.62 -9.99 8.59
C VAL A 14 -9.65 -8.87 8.75
N THR A 15 -9.84 -8.31 9.96
CA THR A 15 -10.68 -7.12 10.18
C THR A 15 -9.93 -5.82 9.88
N ASN A 16 -8.61 -5.86 9.77
CA ASN A 16 -7.82 -4.76 9.25
C ASN A 16 -7.73 -4.86 7.71
N PRO A 17 -8.45 -4.00 6.95
CA PRO A 17 -8.44 -4.07 5.48
C PRO A 17 -7.04 -3.90 4.89
N GLY A 18 -6.17 -3.09 5.53
CA GLY A 18 -4.78 -2.95 5.10
C GLY A 18 -4.02 -4.27 5.14
N GLN A 19 -4.18 -5.04 6.22
CA GLN A 19 -3.55 -6.36 6.35
C GLN A 19 -4.16 -7.41 5.41
N PHE A 20 -5.48 -7.40 5.24
CA PHE A 20 -6.16 -8.27 4.26
C PHE A 20 -5.62 -8.03 2.84
N PHE A 21 -5.59 -6.78 2.39
CA PHE A 21 -5.07 -6.45 1.07
C PHE A 21 -3.56 -6.64 0.96
N ALA A 22 -2.81 -6.53 2.07
CA ALA A 22 -1.40 -6.90 2.10
C ALA A 22 -1.19 -8.40 1.83
N CYS A 23 -2.04 -9.27 2.38
CA CYS A 23 -2.04 -10.71 2.07
C CYS A 23 -2.35 -10.97 0.58
N CYS A 24 -3.30 -10.24 0.02
CA CYS A 24 -3.58 -10.26 -1.42
C CYS A 24 -2.36 -9.81 -2.25
N GLY A 25 -1.61 -8.81 -1.77
CA GLY A 25 -0.35 -8.38 -2.37
C GLY A 25 0.72 -9.47 -2.34
N LEU A 26 0.86 -10.18 -1.21
CA LEU A 26 1.76 -11.33 -1.11
C LEU A 26 1.40 -12.43 -2.10
N LEU A 27 0.10 -12.73 -2.26
CA LEU A 27 -0.37 -13.72 -3.23
C LEU A 27 -0.07 -13.28 -4.68
N GLU A 28 -0.26 -12.00 -5.02
CA GLU A 28 0.08 -11.48 -6.36
C GLU A 28 1.58 -11.61 -6.65
N LEU A 29 2.43 -11.23 -5.69
CA LEU A 29 3.88 -11.32 -5.85
C LEU A 29 4.35 -12.78 -5.93
N ALA A 30 3.81 -13.65 -5.06
CA ALA A 30 4.10 -15.08 -5.08
C ALA A 30 3.66 -15.73 -6.40
N HIS A 31 2.49 -15.37 -6.93
CA HIS A 31 2.01 -15.88 -8.22
C HIS A 31 2.92 -15.47 -9.39
N ARG A 32 3.53 -14.28 -9.32
CA ARG A 32 4.45 -13.79 -10.36
C ARG A 32 5.81 -14.47 -10.33
N LEU A 33 6.35 -14.77 -9.15
CA LEU A 33 7.61 -15.51 -9.02
C LEU A 33 7.42 -17.01 -9.20
N TRP A 34 6.30 -17.54 -8.71
CA TRP A 34 5.96 -18.95 -8.70
C TRP A 34 4.55 -19.15 -9.27
N PRO A 35 4.40 -19.23 -10.60
CA PRO A 35 3.12 -19.46 -11.24
C PRO A 35 2.41 -20.69 -10.65
N GLY A 36 1.13 -20.51 -10.30
CA GLY A 36 0.35 -21.52 -9.58
C GLY A 36 0.38 -21.38 -8.05
N ALA A 37 0.96 -20.31 -7.51
CA ALA A 37 0.81 -19.98 -6.08
C ALA A 37 -0.67 -19.90 -5.68
N GLU A 38 -1.01 -20.52 -4.55
CA GLU A 38 -2.35 -20.52 -3.96
C GLU A 38 -2.31 -19.90 -2.57
N GLY A 39 -3.32 -19.09 -2.23
CA GLY A 39 -3.44 -18.44 -0.92
C GLY A 39 -4.80 -18.66 -0.28
N TRP A 40 -4.85 -18.69 1.05
CA TRP A 40 -6.09 -18.77 1.83
C TRP A 40 -5.93 -18.27 3.26
N PHE A 41 -7.04 -17.86 3.86
CA PHE A 41 -7.07 -17.44 5.26
C PHE A 41 -7.46 -18.63 6.17
N ASP A 42 -6.66 -18.86 7.21
CA ASP A 42 -7.01 -19.77 8.30
C ASP A 42 -7.56 -18.95 9.46
N PHE A 43 -8.89 -18.77 9.45
CA PHE A 43 -9.61 -17.95 10.42
C PHE A 43 -9.55 -18.48 11.86
N ALA A 44 -9.13 -19.72 12.08
CA ALA A 44 -9.00 -20.27 13.43
C ALA A 44 -7.67 -19.91 14.09
N ARG A 45 -6.68 -19.51 13.27
CA ARG A 45 -5.32 -19.21 13.71
C ARG A 45 -4.88 -17.79 13.39
N ASP A 46 -5.76 -17.00 12.76
CA ASP A 46 -5.46 -15.63 12.31
C ASP A 46 -4.18 -15.57 11.47
N VAL A 47 -4.06 -16.51 10.53
CA VAL A 47 -2.94 -16.56 9.58
C VAL A 47 -3.41 -16.59 8.13
N PHE A 48 -2.68 -15.92 7.26
CA PHE A 48 -2.75 -16.12 5.82
C PHE A 48 -1.69 -17.14 5.40
N ARG A 49 -2.12 -18.11 4.62
CA ARG A 49 -1.28 -19.23 4.18
C ARG A 49 -1.05 -19.14 2.68
N LEU A 50 0.18 -19.47 2.27
CA LEU A 50 0.55 -19.57 0.88
C LEU A 50 1.14 -20.96 0.61
N ARG A 51 0.76 -21.54 -0.52
CA ARG A 51 1.35 -22.75 -1.07
C ARG A 51 1.91 -22.43 -2.44
N VAL A 52 3.15 -22.86 -2.64
CA VAL A 52 3.86 -22.78 -3.92
C VAL A 52 4.50 -24.13 -4.21
N ALA A 53 4.62 -24.49 -5.49
CA ALA A 53 5.16 -25.77 -5.90
C ALA A 53 6.69 -25.87 -5.73
N ASP A 54 7.39 -24.73 -5.79
CA ASP A 54 8.83 -24.66 -5.62
C ASP A 54 9.23 -24.89 -4.15
N SER A 55 10.02 -25.93 -3.90
CA SER A 55 10.49 -26.29 -2.55
C SER A 55 11.51 -25.32 -1.98
N ASN A 56 12.15 -24.49 -2.81
CA ASN A 56 13.10 -23.47 -2.36
C ASN A 56 12.42 -22.14 -2.04
N ALA A 57 11.13 -22.01 -2.35
CA ALA A 57 10.38 -20.80 -2.09
C ALA A 57 10.16 -20.60 -0.59
N THR A 58 10.60 -19.45 -0.10
CA THR A 58 10.43 -19.06 1.30
C THR A 58 9.82 -17.67 1.39
N LEU A 59 9.10 -17.40 2.49
CA LEU A 59 8.58 -16.08 2.77
C LEU A 59 9.72 -15.06 2.83
N ARG A 60 10.81 -15.37 3.55
CA ARG A 60 11.98 -14.49 3.64
C ARG A 60 12.55 -14.16 2.26
N GLY A 61 12.75 -15.15 1.39
CA GLY A 61 13.23 -14.92 0.03
C GLY A 61 12.32 -13.99 -0.79
N LEU A 62 10.99 -14.15 -0.65
CA LEU A 62 10.02 -13.25 -1.29
C LEU A 62 10.15 -11.81 -0.78
N ILE A 63 10.24 -11.62 0.55
CA ILE A 63 10.32 -10.28 1.17
C ILE A 63 11.68 -9.64 0.90
N ASP A 64 12.78 -10.39 0.94
CA ASP A 64 14.12 -9.91 0.57
C ASP A 64 14.13 -9.41 -0.89
N HIS A 65 13.48 -10.15 -1.78
CA HIS A 65 13.34 -9.75 -3.18
C HIS A 65 12.47 -8.49 -3.31
N LEU A 66 11.33 -8.42 -2.61
CA LEU A 66 10.48 -7.22 -2.58
C LEU A 66 11.23 -5.99 -2.03
N ALA A 67 12.03 -6.16 -0.99
CA ALA A 67 12.79 -5.09 -0.33
C ALA A 67 13.93 -4.53 -1.18
N THR A 68 14.39 -5.29 -2.17
CA THR A 68 15.52 -4.93 -3.04
C THR A 68 15.13 -4.66 -4.49
N CYS A 69 13.94 -5.08 -4.92
CA CYS A 69 13.49 -4.90 -6.29
C CYS A 69 13.37 -3.41 -6.69
N GLY A 70 13.58 -3.14 -7.98
CA GLY A 70 13.51 -1.78 -8.49
C GLY A 70 12.08 -1.22 -8.49
N LEU A 71 11.75 -0.31 -7.58
CA LEU A 71 10.54 0.50 -7.67
C LEU A 71 10.80 1.74 -8.54
N ARG A 72 9.97 1.95 -9.57
CA ARG A 72 10.09 3.08 -10.51
C ARG A 72 8.82 3.92 -10.53
N GLY A 73 8.99 5.23 -10.62
CA GLY A 73 7.95 6.23 -10.90
C GLY A 73 8.50 7.19 -11.96
N LEU A 74 8.62 8.48 -11.62
CA LEU A 74 9.49 9.38 -12.40
C LEU A 74 10.91 8.82 -12.49
N THR A 75 11.60 9.07 -13.60
CA THR A 75 13.03 8.79 -13.75
C THR A 75 13.88 9.73 -12.89
N GLU A 76 15.15 9.39 -12.69
CA GLU A 76 16.08 10.28 -11.98
C GLU A 76 16.22 11.65 -12.67
N ALA A 77 16.28 11.66 -14.00
CA ALA A 77 16.33 12.87 -14.80
C ALA A 77 15.08 13.75 -14.58
N GLU A 78 13.88 13.15 -14.64
CA GLU A 78 12.62 13.86 -14.42
C GLU A 78 12.48 14.38 -12.98
N ARG A 79 12.93 13.61 -11.97
CA ARG A 79 12.95 14.08 -10.58
C ARG A 79 13.92 15.26 -10.41
N SER A 80 15.11 15.17 -10.98
CA SER A 80 16.10 16.25 -10.95
C SER A 80 15.58 17.51 -11.65
N GLU A 81 14.91 17.34 -12.79
CA GLU A 81 14.26 18.41 -13.55
C GLU A 81 13.16 19.09 -12.72
N LEU A 82 12.25 18.31 -12.12
CA LEU A 82 11.20 18.83 -11.26
C LEU A 82 11.79 19.61 -10.07
N ALA A 83 12.82 19.08 -9.42
CA ALA A 83 13.48 19.74 -8.29
C ALA A 83 14.11 21.10 -8.70
N LYS A 84 14.74 21.16 -9.88
CA LYS A 84 15.31 22.40 -10.45
C LYS A 84 14.21 23.42 -10.75
N LEU A 85 13.09 22.99 -11.36
CA LEU A 85 11.96 23.85 -11.66
C LEU A 85 11.30 24.40 -10.39
N GLU A 86 11.13 23.58 -9.35
CA GLU A 86 10.63 24.02 -8.04
C GLU A 86 11.59 24.97 -7.30
N HIS A 87 12.90 24.77 -7.43
CA HIS A 87 13.89 25.71 -6.90
C HIS A 87 13.85 27.05 -7.64
N ARG A 88 13.88 27.02 -8.98
CA ARG A 88 13.79 28.21 -9.83
C ARG A 88 12.52 29.01 -9.58
N LYS A 89 11.37 28.34 -9.46
CA LYS A 89 10.10 28.99 -9.11
C LYS A 89 10.19 29.73 -7.78
N ARG A 90 10.79 29.11 -6.76
CA ARG A 90 10.97 29.73 -5.43
C ARG A 90 11.86 30.96 -5.49
N ASP A 91 12.93 30.92 -6.28
CA ASP A 91 13.84 32.07 -6.40
C ASP A 91 13.23 33.21 -7.22
N LEU A 92 12.56 32.93 -8.34
CA LEU A 92 11.85 33.94 -9.12
C LEU A 92 10.76 34.63 -8.30
N ARG A 93 10.05 33.88 -7.45
CA ARG A 93 9.05 34.44 -6.52
C ARG A 93 9.64 35.46 -5.55
N LYS A 94 10.90 35.31 -5.11
CA LYS A 94 11.58 36.31 -4.26
C LYS A 94 11.78 37.64 -5.01
N SER A 95 12.00 37.58 -6.32
CA SER A 95 12.15 38.72 -7.21
C SER A 95 10.83 39.18 -7.85
N ARG A 96 9.68 38.66 -7.39
CA ARG A 96 8.33 38.92 -7.97
C ARG A 96 8.25 38.63 -9.48
N GLN A 97 9.03 37.66 -9.95
CA GLN A 97 8.97 37.17 -11.32
C GLN A 97 8.27 35.81 -11.35
N ASP A 98 7.62 35.54 -12.48
CA ASP A 98 7.02 34.24 -12.74
C ASP A 98 7.97 33.34 -13.52
N LEU A 99 7.77 32.03 -13.35
CA LEU A 99 8.44 31.03 -14.15
C LEU A 99 7.98 31.13 -15.61
N PRO A 100 8.86 31.03 -16.62
CA PRO A 100 8.45 31.05 -18.03
C PRO A 100 7.34 30.02 -18.30
N LYS A 101 6.40 30.34 -19.20
CA LYS A 101 5.22 29.50 -19.45
C LYS A 101 5.55 28.04 -19.74
N ALA A 102 6.59 27.78 -20.55
CA ALA A 102 7.03 26.42 -20.87
C ALA A 102 7.54 25.66 -19.63
N ASP A 103 8.36 26.31 -18.81
CA ASP A 103 8.86 25.77 -17.54
C ASP A 103 7.73 25.52 -16.54
N GLU A 104 6.72 26.41 -16.47
CA GLU A 104 5.53 26.24 -15.63
C GLU A 104 4.69 25.03 -16.06
N GLN A 105 4.50 24.85 -17.37
CA GLN A 105 3.81 23.69 -17.94
C GLN A 105 4.56 22.40 -17.61
N ARG A 106 5.87 22.37 -17.85
CA ARG A 106 6.70 21.18 -17.58
C ARG A 106 6.75 20.83 -16.10
N ARG A 107 6.85 21.82 -15.21
CA ARG A 107 6.78 21.60 -13.76
C ARG A 107 5.43 21.01 -13.36
N THR A 108 4.35 21.51 -13.96
CA THR A 108 2.99 21.04 -13.68
C THR A 108 2.79 19.60 -14.17
N GLU A 109 3.29 19.27 -15.36
CA GLU A 109 3.27 17.91 -15.92
C GLU A 109 4.02 16.92 -15.02
N LEU A 110 5.29 17.20 -14.71
CA LEU A 110 6.11 16.36 -13.85
C LEU A 110 5.52 16.25 -12.44
N GLY A 111 5.02 17.36 -11.89
CA GLY A 111 4.33 17.37 -10.61
C GLY A 111 3.05 16.53 -10.61
N LYS A 112 2.32 16.47 -11.72
CA LYS A 112 1.17 15.56 -11.88
C LYS A 112 1.63 14.11 -11.94
N GLN A 113 2.63 13.80 -12.76
CA GLN A 113 3.20 12.44 -12.85
C GLN A 113 3.78 11.94 -11.51
N ALA A 114 4.40 12.81 -10.71
CA ALA A 114 4.89 12.43 -9.38
C ALA A 114 3.77 12.05 -8.39
N ARG A 115 2.60 12.66 -8.54
CA ARG A 115 1.46 12.54 -7.61
C ARG A 115 0.41 11.52 -8.04
N GLU A 116 0.27 11.29 -9.34
CA GLU A 116 -0.81 10.48 -9.93
C GLU A 116 -0.28 9.46 -10.96
N GLY A 117 1.00 9.54 -11.33
CA GLY A 117 1.60 8.64 -12.31
C GLY A 117 1.75 7.22 -11.77
N ARG A 118 1.85 6.26 -12.70
CA ARG A 118 1.99 4.83 -12.43
C ARG A 118 3.29 4.51 -11.69
N LEU A 119 3.29 3.43 -10.92
CA LEU A 119 4.49 2.80 -10.39
C LEU A 119 4.78 1.49 -11.10
N ILE A 120 6.06 1.13 -11.19
CA ILE A 120 6.50 -0.16 -11.73
C ILE A 120 7.31 -0.86 -10.64
N VAL A 121 6.86 -2.04 -10.22
CA VAL A 121 7.62 -2.95 -9.35
C VAL A 121 8.41 -3.88 -10.27
N GLY A 122 9.69 -3.53 -10.46
CA GLY A 122 10.53 -3.99 -11.57
C GLY A 122 10.64 -5.49 -11.71
N ASP A 123 11.16 -6.17 -10.69
CA ASP A 123 11.46 -7.61 -10.78
C ASP A 123 10.20 -8.46 -10.93
N PHE A 124 9.05 -7.93 -10.50
CA PHE A 124 7.74 -8.55 -10.65
C PHE A 124 7.03 -8.15 -11.96
N GLN A 125 7.59 -7.22 -12.74
CA GLN A 125 6.97 -6.66 -13.96
C GLN A 125 5.53 -6.21 -13.70
N LEU A 126 5.29 -5.60 -12.53
CA LEU A 126 3.95 -5.21 -12.08
C LEU A 126 3.79 -3.69 -12.18
N VAL A 127 2.80 -3.25 -12.95
CA VAL A 127 2.37 -1.85 -13.00
C VAL A 127 1.29 -1.63 -11.95
N LEU A 128 1.45 -0.60 -11.13
CA LEU A 128 0.45 -0.13 -10.17
C LEU A 128 -0.08 1.21 -10.67
N ASP A 129 -1.37 1.28 -10.91
CA ASP A 129 -2.04 2.46 -11.46
C ASP A 129 -3.53 2.55 -11.10
N TRP A 130 -4.04 1.70 -10.20
CA TRP A 130 -5.47 1.67 -9.91
C TRP A 130 -6.10 3.00 -9.61
N TRP A 131 -5.39 3.84 -8.86
CA TRP A 131 -5.92 5.08 -8.33
C TRP A 131 -6.34 6.04 -9.45
N GLN A 132 -6.01 5.72 -10.70
CA GLN A 132 -6.49 6.40 -11.90
C GLN A 132 -7.93 6.02 -12.27
N ASP A 133 -8.48 4.95 -11.69
CA ASP A 133 -9.88 4.55 -11.84
C ASP A 133 -10.79 5.33 -10.89
N ASP A 134 -12.06 5.49 -11.30
CA ASP A 134 -13.08 6.12 -10.46
C ASP A 134 -13.50 5.21 -9.29
N GLY A 135 -13.86 5.82 -8.16
CA GLY A 135 -14.41 5.11 -7.00
C GLY A 135 -13.40 4.25 -6.24
N THR A 136 -12.10 4.53 -6.38
CA THR A 136 -11.05 3.75 -5.72
C THR A 136 -10.92 4.06 -4.23
N PRO A 137 -10.38 3.13 -3.42
CA PRO A 137 -10.08 3.38 -2.01
C PRO A 137 -8.79 4.21 -1.82
N ALA A 138 -8.46 5.10 -2.75
CA ALA A 138 -7.23 5.89 -2.68
C ALA A 138 -7.31 6.91 -1.53
N THR A 139 -6.28 6.91 -0.69
CA THR A 139 -6.22 7.65 0.57
C THR A 139 -5.40 8.95 0.50
N TRP A 140 -4.60 9.09 -0.55
CA TRP A 140 -3.73 10.25 -0.75
C TRP A 140 -4.39 11.34 -1.60
N ALA A 141 -3.93 12.57 -1.41
CA ALA A 141 -4.36 13.73 -2.17
C ALA A 141 -3.30 14.84 -2.19
N GLY A 142 -3.56 15.91 -2.95
CA GLY A 142 -2.85 17.17 -2.83
C GLY A 142 -1.39 17.12 -3.29
N LYS A 143 -0.44 17.13 -2.36
CA LYS A 143 1.02 17.15 -2.62
C LYS A 143 1.73 15.82 -2.33
N GLN A 144 0.98 14.78 -1.97
CA GLN A 144 1.55 13.46 -1.70
C GLN A 144 2.06 12.84 -3.00
N GLU A 145 3.33 12.42 -3.00
CA GLU A 145 3.96 11.75 -4.14
C GLU A 145 3.98 10.25 -3.89
N ILE A 146 3.27 9.48 -4.71
CA ILE A 146 3.01 8.05 -4.48
C ILE A 146 4.33 7.27 -4.45
N HIS A 147 5.24 7.54 -5.41
CA HIS A 147 6.54 6.86 -5.48
C HIS A 147 7.39 7.10 -4.23
N LYS A 148 7.36 8.31 -3.67
CA LYS A 148 8.11 8.67 -2.46
C LYS A 148 7.61 7.89 -1.24
N ILE A 149 6.29 7.79 -1.08
CA ILE A 149 5.67 7.05 0.04
C ILE A 149 5.93 5.54 -0.11
N ALA A 150 5.71 5.00 -1.31
CA ALA A 150 5.95 3.58 -1.59
C ALA A 150 7.43 3.19 -1.40
N ARG A 151 8.38 4.03 -1.82
CA ARG A 151 9.80 3.79 -1.57
C ARG A 151 10.14 3.88 -0.09
N ALA A 152 9.58 4.83 0.66
CA ALA A 152 9.80 4.93 2.09
C ALA A 152 9.29 3.68 2.83
N ALA A 153 8.14 3.15 2.42
CA ALA A 153 7.60 1.89 2.92
C ALA A 153 8.49 0.69 2.54
N GLN A 154 8.97 0.60 1.30
CA GLN A 154 9.91 -0.45 0.86
C GLN A 154 11.23 -0.41 1.66
N ASN A 155 11.80 0.78 1.89
CA ASN A 155 12.98 0.95 2.74
C ASN A 155 12.68 0.53 4.18
N GLY A 156 11.49 0.83 4.68
CA GLY A 156 11.03 0.37 5.99
C GLY A 156 11.00 -1.16 6.10
N VAL A 157 10.50 -1.86 5.09
CA VAL A 157 10.54 -3.33 5.01
C VAL A 157 11.98 -3.84 5.02
N LYS A 158 12.86 -3.22 4.21
CA LYS A 158 14.28 -3.59 4.12
C LYS A 158 15.01 -3.44 5.45
N ASP A 159 14.76 -2.34 6.15
CA ASP A 159 15.38 -2.10 7.45
C ASP A 159 14.85 -3.09 8.51
N SER A 160 13.54 -3.36 8.55
CA SER A 160 12.97 -4.35 9.48
C SER A 160 13.53 -5.77 9.25
N LEU A 161 13.80 -6.15 7.99
CA LEU A 161 14.50 -7.38 7.66
C LEU A 161 15.93 -7.42 8.21
N ARG A 162 16.67 -6.31 8.09
CA ARG A 162 18.04 -6.18 8.62
C ARG A 162 18.07 -6.28 10.15
N ASP A 163 17.05 -5.73 10.81
CA ASP A 163 16.92 -5.74 12.26
C ASP A 163 16.55 -7.14 12.80
N GLY A 164 16.36 -8.13 11.92
CA GLY A 164 16.16 -9.54 12.29
C GLY A 164 14.73 -9.87 12.72
N ALA A 165 13.75 -9.04 12.38
CA ALA A 165 12.36 -9.26 12.76
C ALA A 165 11.81 -10.59 12.18
N PRO A 166 10.98 -11.34 12.94
CA PRO A 166 10.33 -12.56 12.44
C PRO A 166 9.47 -12.25 11.22
N VAL A 167 9.61 -13.03 10.14
CA VAL A 167 8.95 -12.76 8.86
C VAL A 167 7.47 -13.14 8.87
N GLU A 168 7.08 -14.08 9.74
CA GLU A 168 5.70 -14.41 10.04
C GLU A 168 4.91 -13.21 10.59
N ASP A 169 5.59 -12.27 11.26
CA ASP A 169 5.01 -11.04 11.81
C ASP A 169 5.17 -9.82 10.89
N LEU A 170 5.50 -10.04 9.61
CA LEU A 170 5.74 -9.00 8.60
C LEU A 170 4.73 -7.83 8.65
N LEU A 171 3.43 -8.14 8.78
CA LEU A 171 2.35 -7.14 8.79
C LEU A 171 2.29 -6.31 10.08
N ASN A 172 3.02 -6.72 11.12
CA ASN A 172 3.09 -6.07 12.43
C ASN A 172 4.43 -5.34 12.67
N TRP A 173 5.36 -5.40 11.71
CA TRP A 173 6.56 -4.58 11.76
C TRP A 173 6.16 -3.11 11.74
N HIS A 174 6.60 -2.36 12.74
CA HIS A 174 6.29 -0.95 12.91
C HIS A 174 7.58 -0.13 12.95
N ARG A 175 7.57 1.02 12.30
CA ARG A 175 8.62 2.05 12.40
C ARG A 175 8.21 3.35 11.72
N VAL A 176 8.93 4.42 12.04
CA VAL A 176 8.86 5.69 11.31
C VAL A 176 9.40 5.51 9.89
N LEU A 177 8.61 5.88 8.88
CA LEU A 177 9.10 5.92 7.49
C LEU A 177 9.96 7.17 7.30
N ARG A 178 11.15 6.98 6.73
CA ARG A 178 12.13 8.04 6.48
C ARG A 178 12.24 8.39 5.01
N MET A 179 12.64 9.62 4.73
CA MET A 179 12.86 10.14 3.39
C MET A 179 13.81 9.22 2.62
N PRO A 180 13.40 8.67 1.47
CA PRO A 180 14.31 7.87 0.66
C PRO A 180 15.48 8.70 0.16
N ALA A 181 16.65 8.07 0.01
CA ALA A 181 17.89 8.75 -0.39
C ALA A 181 17.75 9.53 -1.70
N GLU A 182 16.97 9.03 -2.67
CA GLU A 182 16.73 9.71 -3.94
C GLU A 182 15.84 10.97 -3.84
N TYR A 183 15.20 11.20 -2.70
CA TYR A 183 14.41 12.39 -2.37
C TYR A 183 15.08 13.27 -1.32
N ALA A 184 16.15 12.78 -0.69
CA ALA A 184 16.86 13.50 0.34
C ALA A 184 17.56 14.73 -0.24
N SER A 185 17.39 15.87 0.43
CA SER A 185 18.28 17.02 0.25
C SER A 185 19.40 16.97 1.29
N ALA A 186 20.47 17.74 1.08
CA ALA A 186 21.59 17.86 2.04
C ALA A 186 21.16 18.25 3.48
N ARG A 187 19.93 18.75 3.68
CA ARG A 187 19.35 19.11 4.99
C ARG A 187 18.10 18.27 5.36
N GLY A 188 17.85 17.12 4.72
CA GLY A 188 16.56 16.44 4.86
C GLY A 188 16.53 14.93 4.66
N ALA A 189 17.66 14.24 4.76
CA ALA A 189 17.73 12.78 4.63
C ALA A 189 16.97 12.04 5.74
N ASP A 190 16.85 12.63 6.94
CA ASP A 190 16.20 12.00 8.09
C ASP A 190 14.74 12.44 8.30
N LYS A 191 14.17 13.16 7.34
CA LYS A 191 12.79 13.65 7.45
C LYS A 191 11.80 12.49 7.39
N LYS A 192 10.79 12.55 8.26
CA LYS A 192 9.65 11.65 8.23
C LYS A 192 8.89 11.73 6.90
N VAL A 193 8.35 10.59 6.47
CA VAL A 193 7.38 10.47 5.38
C VAL A 193 6.10 9.87 5.93
N GLU A 194 4.95 10.50 5.72
CA GLU A 194 3.67 9.88 6.07
C GLU A 194 3.34 8.71 5.12
N PRO A 195 2.78 7.60 5.65
CA PRO A 195 2.39 6.43 4.86
C PRO A 195 1.12 6.70 4.03
N PHE A 196 0.60 5.66 3.37
CA PHE A 196 -0.67 5.73 2.68
C PHE A 196 -1.87 5.69 3.62
N TYR A 197 -1.71 5.25 4.88
CA TYR A 197 -2.81 5.05 5.83
C TYR A 197 -3.77 3.94 5.42
N PHE A 198 -3.22 2.86 4.84
CA PHE A 198 -3.99 1.63 4.63
C PHE A 198 -4.12 0.82 5.91
N ASP A 199 -3.18 0.94 6.85
CA ASP A 199 -3.28 0.24 8.12
C ASP A 199 -4.28 0.93 9.06
N ALA A 200 -5.40 0.25 9.30
CA ALA A 200 -6.48 0.76 10.14
C ALA A 200 -6.07 1.00 11.61
N ARG A 201 -5.01 0.36 12.11
CA ARG A 201 -4.52 0.57 13.49
C ARG A 201 -4.08 2.00 13.76
N ARG A 202 -3.64 2.73 12.72
CA ARG A 202 -3.23 4.14 12.85
C ARG A 202 -4.38 5.08 13.16
N TYR A 203 -5.62 4.63 13.01
CA TYR A 203 -6.80 5.49 13.14
C TYR A 203 -7.87 4.91 14.06
N ALA A 204 -7.46 3.99 14.95
CA ALA A 204 -8.37 3.34 15.88
C ALA A 204 -8.78 4.25 17.06
N HIS A 205 -8.09 5.37 17.30
CA HIS A 205 -8.42 6.25 18.43
C HIS A 205 -9.21 7.50 17.98
N PRO A 206 -10.33 7.84 18.64
CA PRO A 206 -11.09 9.08 18.37
C PRO A 206 -10.31 10.38 18.52
N LEU A 207 -9.10 10.35 19.10
CA LEU A 207 -8.21 11.51 19.23
C LEU A 207 -7.43 11.80 17.94
N ASP A 208 -7.35 10.82 17.04
CA ASP A 208 -6.71 10.96 15.73
C ASP A 208 -7.66 11.59 14.69
N GLU A 209 -8.96 11.71 15.02
CA GLU A 209 -9.97 12.39 14.21
C GLU A 209 -9.80 13.92 14.25
N GLY A 210 -9.44 14.53 13.11
CA GLY A 210 -9.26 15.97 12.96
C GLY A 210 -7.88 16.51 13.40
N PHE A 211 -6.96 15.64 13.78
CA PHE A 211 -5.62 16.02 14.25
C PHE A 211 -4.54 15.76 13.18
N SER A 212 -3.88 16.82 12.69
CA SER A 212 -2.77 16.67 11.73
C SER A 212 -1.44 16.54 12.47
N LEU A 213 -0.94 15.32 12.60
CA LEU A 213 0.36 15.02 13.21
C LEU A 213 1.54 15.72 12.51
N ASP A 214 1.40 16.02 11.21
CA ASP A 214 2.40 16.77 10.43
C ASP A 214 2.63 18.19 10.97
N VAL A 215 1.62 18.79 11.61
CA VAL A 215 1.69 20.14 12.19
C VAL A 215 2.45 20.16 13.52
N GLN A 216 2.51 19.01 14.20
CA GLN A 216 3.08 18.89 15.56
C GLN A 216 4.48 18.26 15.58
N GLU A 217 5.08 17.99 14.41
CA GLU A 217 6.40 17.34 14.25
C GLU A 217 6.54 16.01 15.02
N ALA A 218 5.42 15.36 15.35
CA ALA A 218 5.41 14.10 16.10
C ALA A 218 5.82 12.94 15.20
N GLU A 219 6.81 12.16 15.64
CA GLU A 219 7.16 10.90 14.99
C GLU A 219 6.11 9.86 15.34
N THR A 220 5.46 9.30 14.32
CA THR A 220 4.47 8.23 14.50
C THR A 220 4.83 7.06 13.62
N ASP A 221 4.79 5.86 14.20
CA ASP A 221 5.10 4.64 13.50
C ASP A 221 4.06 4.36 12.41
N ALA A 222 4.53 3.75 11.33
CA ALA A 222 3.72 3.12 10.30
C ALA A 222 4.05 1.62 10.26
N HIS A 223 3.27 0.84 9.53
CA HIS A 223 3.54 -0.58 9.30
C HIS A 223 3.98 -0.80 7.86
N PRO A 224 5.30 -0.74 7.55
CA PRO A 224 5.78 -0.55 6.19
C PRO A 224 5.33 -1.66 5.23
N ALA A 225 5.31 -2.90 5.70
CA ALA A 225 4.88 -4.04 4.89
C ALA A 225 3.39 -3.98 4.60
N THR A 226 2.56 -3.69 5.60
CA THR A 226 1.11 -3.52 5.44
C THR A 226 0.80 -2.44 4.42
N GLU A 227 1.45 -1.28 4.52
CA GLU A 227 1.27 -0.16 3.60
C GLU A 227 1.68 -0.52 2.17
N PHE A 228 2.87 -1.10 1.98
CA PHE A 228 3.39 -1.37 0.64
C PHE A 228 2.71 -2.57 -0.04
N LEU A 229 2.49 -3.66 0.69
CA LEU A 229 1.80 -4.83 0.16
C LEU A 229 0.32 -4.56 -0.08
N CYS A 230 -0.34 -3.70 0.72
CA CYS A 230 -1.71 -3.28 0.44
C CYS A 230 -1.79 -2.51 -0.89
N LEU A 231 -0.87 -1.57 -1.13
CA LEU A 231 -0.79 -0.84 -2.41
C LEU A 231 -0.71 -1.80 -3.61
N ILE A 232 0.11 -2.85 -3.48
CA ILE A 232 0.31 -3.91 -4.48
C ILE A 232 -0.94 -4.77 -4.61
N GLY A 233 -1.46 -5.27 -3.49
CA GLY A 233 -2.60 -6.18 -3.45
C GLY A 233 -3.85 -5.55 -4.03
N LEU A 234 -4.06 -4.26 -3.76
CA LEU A 234 -5.18 -3.55 -4.37
C LEU A 234 -5.13 -3.72 -5.89
N GLN A 235 -3.97 -3.68 -6.57
CA GLN A 235 -3.83 -3.73 -8.05
C GLN A 235 -4.67 -4.81 -8.73
N ARG A 236 -4.79 -5.99 -8.11
CA ARG A 236 -5.66 -7.06 -8.60
C ARG A 236 -6.94 -7.19 -7.76
N PHE A 237 -6.84 -7.02 -6.46
CA PHE A 237 -7.90 -7.34 -5.51
C PHE A 237 -8.66 -6.06 -5.12
N ARG A 238 -9.45 -5.53 -6.06
CA ARG A 238 -10.26 -4.32 -5.82
C ARG A 238 -11.40 -4.63 -4.86
N PRO A 239 -11.59 -3.87 -3.76
CA PRO A 239 -12.83 -3.96 -3.02
C PRO A 239 -14.00 -3.51 -3.90
N ARG A 240 -15.18 -4.04 -3.59
CA ARG A 240 -16.43 -3.57 -4.17
C ARG A 240 -16.84 -2.28 -3.46
N GLY A 241 -17.30 -1.26 -4.20
CA GLY A 241 -17.92 -0.09 -3.58
C GLY A 241 -19.15 -0.52 -2.76
N GLY A 242 -19.27 0.01 -1.54
CA GLY A 242 -20.40 -0.31 -0.66
C GLY A 242 -21.66 0.43 -1.08
N ASP A 243 -22.82 -0.19 -0.85
CA ASP A 243 -24.12 0.40 -1.19
C ASP A 243 -24.46 1.62 -0.32
N SER A 244 -23.87 1.71 0.88
CA SER A 244 -24.18 2.72 1.89
C SER A 244 -23.53 4.08 1.63
N SER A 245 -22.35 4.14 1.01
CA SER A 245 -21.68 5.39 0.66
C SER A 245 -20.57 5.17 -0.36
N LYS A 246 -20.20 6.21 -1.11
CA LYS A 246 -19.02 6.19 -2.00
C LYS A 246 -17.67 6.02 -1.28
N TRP A 247 -17.66 6.03 0.05
CA TRP A 247 -16.46 5.88 0.89
C TRP A 247 -16.47 4.59 1.69
N SER A 248 -17.46 3.73 1.49
CA SER A 248 -17.49 2.40 2.07
C SER A 248 -17.15 1.36 1.01
N PHE A 249 -16.52 0.30 1.46
CA PHE A 249 -15.93 -0.72 0.61
C PHE A 249 -16.13 -2.09 1.25
N GLU A 250 -16.47 -3.06 0.42
CA GLU A 250 -16.62 -4.45 0.82
C GLU A 250 -15.49 -5.32 0.27
N TYR A 251 -15.07 -6.28 1.09
CA TYR A 251 -14.17 -7.34 0.67
C TYR A 251 -14.58 -8.67 1.30
N CYS A 252 -14.09 -9.74 0.69
CA CYS A 252 -14.41 -11.11 1.04
C CYS A 252 -13.13 -11.88 1.37
N ALA A 253 -13.02 -12.38 2.60
CA ALA A 253 -11.95 -13.31 2.96
C ALA A 253 -12.42 -14.76 2.76
N TRP A 254 -11.53 -15.61 2.29
CA TRP A 254 -11.84 -16.97 1.88
C TRP A 254 -10.95 -18.01 2.58
N ALA A 255 -11.48 -19.21 2.82
CA ALA A 255 -10.75 -20.28 3.50
C ALA A 255 -10.19 -21.36 2.56
N HIS A 256 -10.59 -21.37 1.28
CA HIS A 256 -10.15 -22.35 0.29
C HIS A 256 -8.81 -21.94 -0.35
N ALA A 257 -7.90 -22.86 -0.63
CA ALA A 257 -6.71 -22.53 -1.41
C ALA A 257 -7.11 -22.06 -2.83
N LEU A 258 -6.82 -20.79 -3.15
CA LEU A 258 -7.17 -20.17 -4.43
C LEU A 258 -5.94 -19.53 -5.07
N GLY A 259 -5.82 -19.66 -6.40
CA GLY A 259 -4.85 -18.88 -7.18
C GLY A 259 -5.23 -17.40 -7.26
N ALA A 260 -4.27 -16.53 -7.60
CA ALA A 260 -4.46 -15.08 -7.58
C ALA A 260 -5.69 -14.58 -8.38
N GLN A 261 -5.98 -15.18 -9.55
CA GLN A 261 -7.13 -14.80 -10.37
C GLN A 261 -8.47 -15.17 -9.71
N GLN A 262 -8.58 -16.39 -9.17
CA GLN A 262 -9.79 -16.87 -8.50
C GLN A 262 -10.02 -16.11 -7.19
N ALA A 263 -8.95 -15.95 -6.41
CA ALA A 263 -8.95 -15.19 -5.17
C ALA A 263 -9.39 -13.75 -5.39
N ALA A 264 -9.00 -13.10 -6.49
CA ALA A 264 -9.43 -11.74 -6.82
C ALA A 264 -10.94 -11.65 -7.05
N ALA A 265 -11.52 -12.57 -7.83
CA ALA A 265 -12.96 -12.61 -8.06
C ALA A 265 -13.75 -12.85 -6.76
N VAL A 266 -13.21 -13.69 -5.87
CA VAL A 266 -13.80 -13.94 -4.55
C VAL A 266 -13.66 -12.71 -3.66
N ALA A 267 -12.48 -12.08 -3.59
CA ALA A 267 -12.20 -10.92 -2.76
C ALA A 267 -13.12 -9.73 -3.05
N THR A 268 -13.45 -9.49 -4.32
CA THR A 268 -14.41 -8.45 -4.75
C THR A 268 -15.88 -8.88 -4.53
N GLY A 269 -16.14 -10.14 -4.18
CA GLY A 269 -17.49 -10.68 -4.02
C GLY A 269 -18.21 -10.99 -5.34
N LEU A 270 -17.48 -11.06 -6.46
CA LEU A 270 -18.04 -11.43 -7.78
C LEU A 270 -18.22 -12.95 -7.91
N ALA A 271 -17.40 -13.73 -7.24
CA ALA A 271 -17.52 -15.19 -7.17
C ALA A 271 -18.02 -15.62 -5.80
N ALA A 272 -19.07 -16.44 -5.78
CA ALA A 272 -19.59 -17.04 -4.55
C ALA A 272 -18.85 -18.36 -4.26
N LEU A 273 -18.39 -18.51 -3.02
CA LEU A 273 -17.88 -19.76 -2.49
C LEU A 273 -18.42 -19.96 -1.08
N PRO A 274 -18.86 -21.17 -0.69
CA PRO A 274 -19.30 -21.44 0.67
C PRO A 274 -18.20 -21.13 1.69
N GLY A 275 -18.60 -20.50 2.80
CA GLY A 275 -17.68 -20.19 3.91
C GLY A 275 -16.84 -18.94 3.73
N VAL A 276 -17.07 -18.13 2.70
CA VAL A 276 -16.42 -16.81 2.55
C VAL A 276 -17.01 -15.83 3.57
N ARG A 277 -16.15 -15.13 4.31
CA ARG A 277 -16.51 -14.07 5.27
C ARG A 277 -16.51 -12.72 4.57
N ARG A 278 -17.61 -11.98 4.69
CA ARG A 278 -17.78 -10.65 4.10
C ARG A 278 -17.48 -9.57 5.12
N PHE A 279 -16.79 -8.53 4.69
CA PHE A 279 -16.38 -7.41 5.53
C PHE A 279 -16.72 -6.09 4.86
N LEU A 280 -17.05 -5.09 5.68
CA LEU A 280 -17.31 -3.72 5.26
C LEU A 280 -16.40 -2.78 6.04
N PHE A 281 -15.60 -1.98 5.33
CA PHE A 281 -14.82 -0.89 5.92
C PHE A 281 -15.18 0.45 5.28
N ALA A 282 -14.84 1.53 5.96
CA ALA A 282 -15.04 2.89 5.45
C ALA A 282 -13.71 3.63 5.40
N LEU A 283 -13.65 4.65 4.55
CA LEU A 283 -12.59 5.66 4.60
C LEU A 283 -12.95 6.73 5.63
N ARG A 284 -12.07 6.92 6.62
CA ARG A 284 -12.15 8.00 7.59
C ARG A 284 -11.42 9.23 7.09
N PHE A 285 -11.89 10.42 7.48
CA PHE A 285 -11.29 11.68 7.06
C PHE A 285 -10.50 12.29 8.21
N ARG A 286 -9.25 12.70 7.93
CA ARG A 286 -8.33 13.32 8.89
C ARG A 286 -8.49 14.84 8.96
N ASP A 287 -9.23 15.43 8.04
CA ASP A 287 -9.57 16.85 8.06
C ASP A 287 -11.03 17.09 7.64
N ASP A 288 -11.59 18.21 8.09
CA ASP A 288 -12.97 18.63 7.77
C ASP A 288 -13.18 18.84 6.27
N GLN A 289 -12.10 19.08 5.53
CA GLN A 289 -12.11 19.23 4.08
C GLN A 289 -12.14 17.88 3.33
N LYS A 290 -12.14 16.75 4.05
CA LYS A 290 -12.22 15.39 3.49
C LYS A 290 -11.12 15.07 2.47
N ARG A 291 -9.96 15.72 2.60
CA ARG A 291 -8.83 15.59 1.67
C ARG A 291 -7.96 14.40 2.03
N TYR A 292 -7.73 14.20 3.32
CA TYR A 292 -6.85 13.14 3.82
C TYR A 292 -7.68 11.99 4.35
N LYS A 293 -7.49 10.81 3.79
CA LYS A 293 -8.29 9.63 4.16
C LYS A 293 -7.41 8.56 4.78
N ALA A 294 -8.04 7.68 5.55
CA ALA A 294 -7.42 6.48 6.12
C ALA A 294 -8.42 5.33 6.07
N PHE A 295 -7.93 4.09 6.06
CA PHE A 295 -8.79 2.92 6.23
C PHE A 295 -9.24 2.83 7.70
N ASP A 296 -10.51 2.51 7.90
CA ASP A 296 -11.04 2.08 9.21
C ASP A 296 -10.97 0.56 9.36
N LEU A 297 -11.15 0.07 10.58
CA LEU A 297 -11.40 -1.35 10.82
C LEU A 297 -12.71 -1.77 10.14
N ALA A 298 -12.71 -2.99 9.63
CA ALA A 298 -13.85 -3.57 8.95
C ALA A 298 -14.78 -4.26 9.93
N SER A 299 -16.09 -4.11 9.71
CA SER A 299 -17.12 -4.90 10.39
C SER A 299 -17.44 -6.14 9.57
N CYS A 300 -17.61 -7.29 10.25
CA CYS A 300 -18.02 -8.53 9.60
C CYS A 300 -19.53 -8.47 9.27
N LEU A 301 -19.87 -8.66 7.99
CA LEU A 301 -21.25 -8.70 7.50
C LEU A 301 -21.87 -10.11 7.56
N GLY A 302 -21.05 -11.13 7.81
CA GLY A 302 -21.49 -12.53 7.90
C GLY A 302 -20.71 -13.47 6.98
N VAL A 303 -21.18 -14.71 6.90
CA VAL A 303 -20.57 -15.79 6.11
C VAL A 303 -21.54 -16.19 5.00
N THR A 304 -21.01 -16.36 3.79
CA THR A 304 -21.78 -16.89 2.65
C THR A 304 -22.09 -18.37 2.87
N THR A 305 -23.36 -18.71 2.66
CA THR A 305 -23.89 -20.08 2.71
C THR A 305 -23.48 -20.88 1.50
#